data_AF-A0A3R6VE43-F1
#
_entry.id   AF-A0A3R6VE43-F1
#
_cell.length_a   1.000
_cell.length_b   1.000
_cell.length_c   1.000
_cell.angle_alpha   90.00
_cell.angle_beta   90.00
_cell.angle_gamma   90.00
#
_symmetry.space_group_name_H-M   'P 1'
#
loop_
_entity.id
_entity.type
_entity.pdbx_description
1 polymer ?
#
loop_
_entity_poly.entity_id
_entity_poly.type
_entity_poly.pdbx_seq_one_letter_code
_entity_poly.pdbx_strand_id
1 'polypeptide(L)'
;MSIYSFPVLKMSEIVLFIRNSKLGISEEDIKNCEPAAVRRFFEAFFDVILDISKDDLTQPALSGLSVLPHPNLHEDSIPELAFFRTSKKLLEACGVTDFTWQDIQKPKLKRLRYLLSAIINFSKFKEERKLHFDKYLKTTVLRPPPVAENAIPLSYSSLQETLLRAKQQKEDENATLRRQLEELKAKQAAEAPALQAVIDECSVMEAEINVLNTRQSLLHPEVKALKAQVAKLNDELQSLNFDIVEGKKTIRSMESKVVNSPARQRSVLHPACKHISMMYVLVPQEIASLAQQVDVAKEEVNALDGRSAELDVIHSTVMTTLSHGRKGLQELLQRNKKWAHDTKQKNPTYFSKLVDQQSPEVLWIASALIVECDDDERTVSTDLNALSVLEYAVTALKVKHIIVCTSTQSPEFWQVNRFLGGHYGCGGVHAAMTQKEFGLVDNWLRSIKDIYSDNANVLGRTLVRVVFGGSSCVKGISDEKKRSDLLTELNVAKAVYNVCHTRIVQNAWQSGQELHIHGWLKDGIIRDLKICISGEDQVEDIYRKMQEKENPET
;
A
#
# COMPACT_ATOMS: atom_id res chain seq x y z
N MET A 1 -6.52 -14.23 -41.13
CA MET A 1 -5.49 -13.16 -41.12
C MET A 1 -4.43 -13.53 -42.14
N SER A 2 -4.16 -12.66 -43.11
CA SER A 2 -3.07 -12.89 -44.08
C SER A 2 -1.75 -12.94 -43.31
N ILE A 3 -1.04 -14.08 -43.36
CA ILE A 3 0.32 -14.19 -42.83
C ILE A 3 1.17 -13.23 -43.65
N TYR A 4 1.53 -12.09 -43.06
CA TYR A 4 2.38 -11.12 -43.72
C TYR A 4 3.77 -11.75 -43.88
N SER A 5 4.18 -12.01 -45.12
CA SER A 5 5.45 -12.68 -45.43
C SER A 5 6.34 -11.72 -46.20
N PHE A 6 7.60 -11.59 -45.79
CA PHE A 6 8.61 -10.78 -46.46
C PHE A 6 9.63 -11.66 -47.19
N PRO A 7 10.27 -11.18 -48.27
CA PRO A 7 11.28 -11.94 -48.98
C PRO A 7 12.56 -12.10 -48.15
N VAL A 8 13.05 -13.33 -48.02
CA VAL A 8 14.31 -13.60 -47.32
C VAL A 8 15.48 -13.29 -48.24
N LEU A 9 16.27 -12.28 -47.87
CA LEU A 9 17.35 -11.74 -48.69
C LEU A 9 18.57 -12.68 -48.72
N LYS A 10 19.29 -12.65 -49.84
CA LYS A 10 20.61 -13.29 -49.96
C LYS A 10 21.63 -12.53 -49.12
N MET A 11 22.67 -13.23 -48.67
CA MET A 11 23.72 -12.60 -47.86
C MET A 11 24.38 -11.41 -48.58
N SER A 12 24.59 -11.54 -49.90
CA SER A 12 25.13 -10.46 -50.74
C SER A 12 24.26 -9.20 -50.73
N GLU A 13 22.93 -9.34 -50.66
CA GLU A 13 21.98 -8.22 -50.64
C GLU A 13 21.96 -7.54 -49.27
N ILE A 14 22.08 -8.32 -48.19
CA ILE A 14 22.19 -7.82 -46.83
C ILE A 14 23.49 -7.02 -46.67
N VAL A 15 24.61 -7.57 -47.12
CA VAL A 15 25.92 -6.90 -47.09
C VAL A 15 25.91 -5.62 -47.92
N LEU A 16 25.30 -5.64 -49.11
CA LEU A 16 25.16 -4.45 -49.96
C LEU A 16 24.35 -3.35 -49.25
N PHE A 17 23.23 -3.73 -48.61
CA PHE A 17 22.42 -2.79 -47.84
C PHE A 17 23.23 -2.15 -46.70
N ILE A 18 24.01 -2.94 -45.97
CA ILE A 18 24.82 -2.46 -44.84
C ILE A 18 25.91 -1.50 -45.31
N ARG A 19 26.63 -1.84 -46.40
CA ARG A 19 27.63 -0.95 -47.00
C ARG A 19 27.04 0.40 -47.42
N ASN A 20 25.83 0.39 -47.96
CA ASN A 20 25.13 1.62 -48.37
C ASN A 20 24.61 2.43 -47.18
N SER A 21 24.37 1.79 -46.03
CA SER A 21 23.70 2.41 -44.87
C SER A 21 24.66 3.10 -43.88
N LYS A 22 25.96 3.22 -44.18
CA LYS A 22 27.01 3.77 -43.28
C LYS A 22 27.06 3.09 -41.89
N LEU A 23 26.50 1.90 -41.75
CA LEU A 23 26.54 1.13 -40.51
C LEU A 23 27.92 0.46 -40.47
N GLY A 24 28.81 0.89 -39.58
CA GLY A 24 30.21 0.44 -39.52
C GLY A 24 30.41 -1.02 -39.11
N ILE A 25 29.92 -1.96 -39.92
CA ILE A 25 29.88 -3.39 -39.61
C ILE A 25 30.40 -4.21 -40.80
N SER A 26 31.22 -5.23 -40.53
CA SER A 26 31.89 -6.04 -41.56
C SER A 26 31.02 -7.22 -42.04
N GLU A 27 31.33 -7.74 -43.23
CA GLU A 27 30.68 -8.97 -43.74
C GLU A 27 31.05 -10.21 -42.92
N GLU A 28 32.25 -10.22 -42.34
CA GLU A 28 32.78 -11.31 -41.53
C GLU A 28 32.04 -11.41 -40.18
N ASP A 29 31.65 -10.26 -39.62
CA ASP A 29 30.90 -10.17 -38.36
C ASP A 29 29.54 -10.89 -38.45
N ILE A 30 28.86 -10.80 -39.60
CA ILE A 30 27.58 -11.48 -39.86
C ILE A 30 27.79 -12.98 -40.06
N LYS A 31 28.83 -13.37 -40.80
CA LYS A 31 29.14 -14.78 -41.07
C LYS A 31 29.50 -15.53 -39.78
N ASN A 32 30.27 -14.87 -38.91
CA ASN A 32 30.72 -15.43 -37.64
C ASN A 32 29.63 -15.42 -36.55
N CYS A 33 28.51 -14.72 -36.78
CA CYS A 33 27.41 -14.60 -35.82
C CYS A 33 27.92 -14.15 -34.45
N GLU A 34 28.78 -13.14 -34.40
CA GLU A 34 29.29 -12.64 -33.14
C GLU A 34 28.18 -11.86 -32.40
N PRO A 35 27.82 -12.22 -31.15
CA PRO A 35 26.73 -11.56 -30.41
C PRO A 35 26.89 -10.03 -30.31
N ALA A 36 28.10 -9.55 -30.10
CA ALA A 36 28.40 -8.12 -30.03
C ALA A 36 28.16 -7.40 -31.36
N ALA A 37 28.47 -8.05 -32.48
CA ALA A 37 28.18 -7.51 -33.80
C ALA A 37 26.69 -7.53 -34.11
N VAL A 38 25.97 -8.61 -33.77
CA VAL A 38 24.51 -8.70 -33.90
C VAL A 38 23.82 -7.60 -33.10
N ARG A 39 24.29 -7.31 -31.89
CA ARG A 39 23.76 -6.20 -31.11
C ARG A 39 23.95 -4.85 -31.79
N ARG A 40 25.16 -4.56 -32.29
CA ARG A 40 25.45 -3.33 -33.04
C ARG A 40 24.55 -3.17 -34.27
N PHE A 41 24.15 -4.28 -34.92
CA PHE A 41 23.17 -4.24 -36.01
C PHE A 41 21.82 -3.73 -35.54
N PHE A 42 21.28 -4.28 -34.46
CA PHE A 42 19.97 -3.86 -33.95
C PHE A 42 20.00 -2.41 -33.46
N GLU A 43 21.05 -2.00 -32.74
CA GLU A 43 21.22 -0.61 -32.28
C GLU A 43 21.25 0.37 -33.45
N ALA A 44 21.96 0.04 -34.53
CA ALA A 44 21.95 0.83 -35.76
C ALA A 44 20.54 0.97 -36.37
N PHE A 45 19.74 -0.10 -36.36
CA PHE A 45 18.36 -0.03 -36.86
C PHE A 45 17.41 0.69 -35.90
N PHE A 46 17.66 0.68 -34.59
CA PHE A 46 16.89 1.48 -33.65
C PHE A 46 17.08 2.97 -33.89
N ASP A 47 18.30 3.40 -34.15
CA ASP A 47 18.59 4.79 -34.49
C ASP A 47 17.86 5.20 -35.79
N VAL A 48 18.03 4.41 -36.86
CA VAL A 48 17.44 4.74 -38.18
C VAL A 48 15.91 4.61 -38.22
N ILE A 49 15.35 3.58 -37.58
CA ILE A 49 13.92 3.25 -37.69
C ILE A 49 13.11 3.86 -36.55
N LEU A 50 13.63 3.87 -35.33
CA LEU A 50 12.89 4.26 -34.13
C LEU A 50 13.36 5.60 -33.56
N ASP A 51 14.48 6.17 -34.04
CA ASP A 51 15.10 7.38 -33.46
C ASP A 51 15.48 7.15 -31.98
N ILE A 52 15.91 5.93 -31.66
CA ILE A 52 16.35 5.53 -30.32
C ILE A 52 17.85 5.25 -30.39
N SER A 53 18.64 6.09 -29.70
CA SER A 53 20.08 5.94 -29.66
C SER A 53 20.52 4.85 -28.67
N LYS A 54 21.79 4.48 -28.73
CA LYS A 54 22.39 3.56 -27.75
C LYS A 54 22.34 4.14 -26.32
N ASP A 55 22.48 5.46 -26.18
CA ASP A 55 22.46 6.13 -24.87
C ASP A 55 21.05 6.13 -24.26
N ASP A 56 20.01 6.19 -25.09
CA ASP A 56 18.61 6.06 -24.63
C ASP A 56 18.28 4.66 -24.11
N LEU A 57 19.02 3.64 -24.56
CA LEU A 57 18.88 2.25 -24.12
C LEU A 57 19.66 1.96 -22.83
N THR A 58 20.77 2.66 -22.58
CA THR A 58 21.55 2.51 -21.34
C THR A 58 20.98 3.32 -20.19
N GLN A 59 20.28 4.42 -20.50
CA GLN A 59 19.51 5.19 -19.52
C GLN A 59 18.02 5.17 -19.88
N PRO A 60 17.37 3.99 -19.88
CA PRO A 60 15.96 3.94 -20.17
C PRO A 60 15.22 4.80 -19.15
N ALA A 61 14.29 5.64 -19.61
CA ALA A 61 13.44 6.48 -18.78
C ALA A 61 12.44 5.62 -17.97
N LEU A 62 12.96 4.75 -17.12
CA LEU A 62 12.21 3.94 -16.18
C LEU A 62 11.94 4.82 -14.97
N SER A 63 10.74 5.38 -14.92
CA SER A 63 10.23 6.12 -13.77
C SER A 63 10.24 5.33 -12.45
N GLY A 64 10.51 4.01 -12.50
CA GLY A 64 10.58 3.10 -11.36
C GLY A 64 12.00 2.68 -10.93
N LEU A 65 13.08 3.20 -11.54
CA LEU A 65 14.45 2.87 -11.13
C LEU A 65 14.73 3.22 -9.66
N SER A 66 14.13 4.29 -9.16
CA SER A 66 14.21 4.74 -7.76
C SER A 66 13.39 3.90 -6.78
N VAL A 67 12.55 2.99 -7.28
CA VAL A 67 11.67 2.11 -6.48
C VAL A 67 12.34 0.76 -6.21
N LEU A 68 13.38 0.40 -6.97
CA LEU A 68 14.10 -0.86 -6.77
C LEU A 68 14.97 -0.79 -5.50
N PRO A 69 14.88 -1.76 -4.58
CA PRO A 69 15.85 -1.92 -3.52
C PRO A 69 17.20 -2.29 -4.18
N HIS A 70 18.19 -1.41 -4.07
CA HIS A 70 19.53 -1.51 -4.68
C HIS A 70 19.57 -1.40 -6.23
N PRO A 71 19.31 -0.21 -6.80
CA PRO A 71 19.33 0.02 -8.26
C PRO A 71 20.65 -0.32 -8.95
N ASN A 72 21.77 -0.19 -8.23
CA ASN A 72 23.12 -0.45 -8.74
C ASN A 72 23.33 -1.92 -9.15
N LEU A 73 22.58 -2.87 -8.56
CA LEU A 73 22.66 -4.28 -8.94
C LEU A 73 22.05 -4.56 -10.33
N HIS A 74 21.33 -3.59 -10.89
CA HIS A 74 20.62 -3.70 -12.14
C HIS A 74 21.20 -2.83 -13.27
N GLU A 75 22.36 -2.21 -13.05
CA GLU A 75 23.04 -1.34 -14.00
C GLU A 75 23.27 -2.03 -15.36
N ASP A 76 23.59 -3.32 -15.35
CA ASP A 76 23.73 -4.12 -16.57
C ASP A 76 22.42 -4.75 -17.06
N SER A 77 21.56 -5.19 -16.13
CA SER A 77 20.35 -5.97 -16.47
C SER A 77 19.25 -5.12 -17.13
N ILE A 78 19.14 -3.85 -16.75
CA ILE A 78 18.12 -2.93 -17.25
C ILE A 78 18.34 -2.54 -18.72
N PRO A 79 19.55 -2.13 -19.14
CA PRO A 79 19.87 -1.90 -20.54
C PRO A 79 19.64 -3.13 -21.42
N GLU A 80 19.98 -4.33 -20.93
CA GLU A 80 19.70 -5.58 -21.65
C GLU A 80 18.19 -5.80 -21.87
N LEU A 81 17.38 -5.61 -20.84
CA LEU A 81 15.92 -5.73 -20.94
C LEU A 81 15.32 -4.69 -21.87
N ALA A 82 15.81 -3.45 -21.83
CA ALA A 82 15.38 -2.37 -22.72
C ALA A 82 15.71 -2.70 -24.18
N PHE A 83 16.93 -3.17 -24.44
CA PHE A 83 17.37 -3.62 -25.76
C PHE A 83 16.49 -4.76 -26.29
N PHE A 84 16.23 -5.79 -25.48
CA PHE A 84 15.40 -6.93 -25.88
C PHE A 84 13.95 -6.56 -26.15
N ARG A 85 13.33 -5.75 -25.28
CA ARG A 85 11.95 -5.28 -25.47
C ARG A 85 11.81 -4.44 -26.74
N THR A 86 12.80 -3.59 -27.03
CA THR A 86 12.83 -2.77 -28.24
C THR A 86 13.01 -3.63 -29.49
N SER A 87 13.93 -4.61 -29.44
CA SER A 87 14.14 -5.61 -30.50
C SER A 87 12.86 -6.37 -30.83
N LYS A 88 12.15 -6.86 -29.79
CA LYS A 88 10.92 -7.62 -29.94
C LYS A 88 9.82 -6.79 -30.58
N LYS A 89 9.59 -5.57 -30.10
CA LYS A 89 8.59 -4.65 -30.68
C LYS A 89 8.88 -4.31 -32.15
N LEU A 90 10.14 -4.04 -32.48
CA LEU A 90 10.54 -3.79 -33.86
C LEU A 90 10.25 -5.00 -34.75
N LEU A 91 10.66 -6.20 -34.30
CA LEU A 91 10.49 -7.43 -35.07
C LEU A 91 9.03 -7.85 -35.21
N GLU A 92 8.20 -7.65 -34.19
CA GLU A 92 6.75 -7.83 -34.27
C GLU A 92 6.14 -6.92 -35.34
N ALA A 93 6.56 -5.65 -35.41
CA ALA A 93 6.15 -4.72 -36.46
C ALA A 93 6.67 -5.14 -37.86
N CYS A 94 7.80 -5.83 -37.92
CA CYS A 94 8.33 -6.43 -39.15
C CYS A 94 7.64 -7.76 -39.53
N GLY A 95 6.71 -8.27 -38.70
CA GLY A 95 5.99 -9.53 -38.92
C GLY A 95 6.66 -10.78 -38.34
N VAL A 96 7.63 -10.63 -37.44
CA VAL A 96 8.31 -11.73 -36.72
C VAL A 96 7.86 -11.75 -35.27
N THR A 97 7.06 -12.75 -34.88
CA THR A 97 6.46 -12.85 -33.54
C THR A 97 7.18 -13.84 -32.62
N ASP A 98 8.11 -14.65 -33.15
CA ASP A 98 8.80 -15.74 -32.46
C ASP A 98 10.23 -15.36 -32.02
N PHE A 99 10.53 -14.07 -31.84
CA PHE A 99 11.85 -13.58 -31.41
C PHE A 99 12.15 -13.92 -29.94
N THR A 100 13.35 -14.41 -29.67
CA THR A 100 13.78 -14.88 -28.34
C THR A 100 15.17 -14.38 -27.95
N TRP A 101 15.52 -14.48 -26.67
CA TRP A 101 16.86 -14.13 -26.18
C TRP A 101 18.00 -14.89 -26.85
N GLN A 102 17.74 -16.13 -27.29
CA GLN A 102 18.75 -16.94 -27.98
C GLN A 102 19.15 -16.34 -29.32
N ASP A 103 18.26 -15.57 -29.96
CA ASP A 103 18.54 -14.90 -31.23
C ASP A 103 19.63 -13.81 -31.10
N ILE A 104 19.86 -13.31 -29.88
CA ILE A 104 20.91 -12.31 -29.57
C ILE A 104 22.12 -12.97 -28.90
N GLN A 105 21.90 -13.84 -27.91
CA GLN A 105 22.99 -14.41 -27.11
C GLN A 105 23.75 -15.51 -27.85
N LYS A 106 23.06 -16.31 -28.67
CA LYS A 106 23.61 -17.43 -29.44
C LYS A 106 23.06 -17.42 -30.86
N PRO A 107 23.33 -16.35 -31.63
CA PRO A 107 22.75 -16.16 -32.95
C PRO A 107 23.21 -17.27 -33.90
N LYS A 108 22.26 -17.82 -34.65
CA LYS A 108 22.54 -18.79 -35.72
C LYS A 108 22.40 -18.11 -37.06
N LEU A 109 23.35 -18.32 -37.98
CA LEU A 109 23.42 -17.62 -39.27
C LEU A 109 22.10 -17.64 -40.06
N LYS A 110 21.45 -18.80 -40.15
CA LYS A 110 20.16 -18.95 -40.86
C LYS A 110 19.06 -18.08 -40.25
N ARG A 111 19.01 -17.99 -38.92
CA ARG A 111 18.02 -17.24 -38.15
C ARG A 111 18.33 -15.74 -38.18
N LEU A 112 19.58 -15.36 -37.97
CA LEU A 112 20.05 -13.99 -38.09
C LEU A 112 19.74 -13.41 -39.48
N ARG A 113 20.00 -14.17 -40.56
CA ARG A 113 19.65 -13.77 -41.93
C ARG A 113 18.15 -13.49 -42.10
N TYR A 114 17.30 -14.31 -41.48
CA TYR A 114 15.85 -14.13 -41.52
C TYR A 114 15.43 -12.83 -40.81
N LEU A 115 15.96 -12.59 -39.60
CA LEU A 115 15.68 -11.37 -38.82
C LEU A 115 16.15 -10.10 -39.54
N LEU A 116 17.37 -10.11 -40.07
CA LEU A 116 17.90 -8.99 -40.86
C LEU A 116 17.07 -8.75 -42.13
N SER A 117 16.60 -9.81 -42.80
CA SER A 117 15.71 -9.68 -43.95
C SER A 117 14.39 -9.00 -43.57
N ALA A 118 13.82 -9.32 -42.41
CA ALA A 118 12.60 -8.70 -41.90
C ALA A 118 12.79 -7.18 -41.73
N ILE A 119 13.83 -6.81 -40.99
CA ILE A 119 14.12 -5.41 -40.65
C ILE A 119 14.47 -4.59 -41.89
N ILE A 120 15.29 -5.14 -42.81
CA ILE A 120 15.68 -4.44 -44.04
C ILE A 120 14.46 -4.19 -44.95
N ASN A 121 13.60 -5.20 -45.14
CA ASN A 121 12.39 -5.04 -45.94
C ASN A 121 11.43 -4.03 -45.30
N PHE A 122 11.30 -4.05 -43.96
CA PHE A 122 10.50 -3.05 -43.24
C PHE A 122 11.07 -1.64 -43.40
N SER A 123 12.40 -1.47 -43.32
CA SER A 123 13.07 -0.19 -43.52
C SER A 123 12.81 0.36 -44.92
N LYS A 124 12.96 -0.47 -45.96
CA LYS A 124 12.64 -0.08 -47.35
C LYS A 124 11.18 0.31 -47.51
N PHE A 125 10.27 -0.48 -46.96
CA PHE A 125 8.84 -0.17 -46.99
C PHE A 125 8.53 1.15 -46.28
N LYS A 126 9.14 1.41 -45.11
CA LYS A 126 9.00 2.67 -44.38
C LYS A 126 9.49 3.85 -45.23
N GLU A 127 10.65 3.74 -45.88
CA GLU A 127 11.20 4.79 -46.75
C GLU A 127 10.30 5.07 -47.96
N GLU A 128 9.81 4.04 -48.65
CA GLU A 128 8.89 4.18 -49.79
C GLU A 128 7.57 4.84 -49.37
N ARG A 129 7.04 4.46 -48.20
CA ARG A 129 5.77 5.01 -47.68
C ARG A 129 5.94 6.38 -47.04
N LYS A 130 7.14 6.75 -46.59
CA LYS A 130 7.42 8.08 -46.02
C LYS A 130 6.99 9.20 -46.96
N LEU A 131 7.23 9.07 -48.27
CA LEU A 131 6.78 10.03 -49.29
C LEU A 131 5.26 10.19 -49.32
N HIS A 132 4.51 9.08 -49.16
CA HIS A 132 3.06 9.09 -49.12
C HIS A 132 2.53 9.65 -47.80
N PHE A 133 3.14 9.29 -46.67
CA PHE A 133 2.78 9.83 -45.36
C PHE A 133 3.08 11.33 -45.27
N ASP A 134 4.21 11.80 -45.80
CA ASP A 134 4.54 13.23 -45.87
C ASP A 134 3.54 13.99 -46.75
N LYS A 135 3.10 13.39 -47.86
CA LYS A 135 2.02 13.94 -48.70
C LYS A 135 0.69 13.98 -47.94
N TYR A 136 0.38 12.95 -47.16
CA TYR A 136 -0.84 12.86 -46.35
C TYR A 136 -0.84 13.83 -45.17
N LEU A 137 0.29 13.99 -44.47
CA LEU A 137 0.49 15.01 -43.45
C LEU A 137 0.32 16.41 -44.04
N LYS A 138 0.87 16.67 -45.23
CA LYS A 138 0.67 17.94 -45.95
C LYS A 138 -0.78 18.20 -46.40
N THR A 139 -1.61 17.16 -46.56
CA THR A 139 -3.00 17.28 -47.02
C THR A 139 -4.05 17.16 -45.91
N THR A 140 -3.70 16.58 -44.76
CA THR A 140 -4.66 16.26 -43.68
C THR A 140 -4.37 17.02 -42.38
N VAL A 141 -3.15 17.52 -42.19
CA VAL A 141 -2.87 18.54 -41.17
C VAL A 141 -3.23 19.89 -41.78
N LEU A 142 -4.24 20.54 -41.20
CA LEU A 142 -4.69 21.91 -41.44
C LEU A 142 -3.70 22.75 -42.26
N ARG A 143 -4.00 22.94 -43.55
CA ARG A 143 -3.53 24.13 -44.24
C ARG A 143 -4.09 25.32 -43.43
N PRO A 144 -3.27 26.29 -43.00
CA PRO A 144 -3.80 27.59 -42.58
C PRO A 144 -4.64 28.13 -43.76
N PRO A 145 -5.69 28.93 -43.49
CA PRO A 145 -6.60 29.37 -44.54
C PRO A 145 -5.83 30.09 -45.65
N PRO A 146 -6.33 30.09 -46.90
CA PRO A 146 -5.65 30.73 -48.02
C PRO A 146 -5.53 32.22 -47.71
N VAL A 147 -4.30 32.70 -47.48
CA VAL A 147 -4.04 34.13 -47.50
C VAL A 147 -4.23 34.55 -48.94
N ALA A 148 -5.21 35.42 -49.15
CA ALA A 148 -5.48 36.06 -50.44
C ALA A 148 -4.18 36.66 -51.00
N GLU A 149 -4.01 36.56 -52.32
CA GLU A 149 -2.80 36.87 -53.09
C GLU A 149 -2.26 38.31 -52.99
N ASN A 150 -2.69 39.15 -52.05
CA ASN A 150 -2.27 40.55 -51.96
C ASN A 150 -1.91 41.03 -50.53
N ALA A 151 -1.26 40.20 -49.70
CA ALA A 151 -0.73 40.65 -48.41
C ALA A 151 0.66 40.07 -48.06
N ILE A 152 1.69 40.79 -48.50
CA ILE A 152 3.01 41.07 -47.85
C ILE A 152 3.86 39.89 -47.29
N PRO A 153 5.14 39.72 -47.70
CA PRO A 153 6.04 38.62 -47.29
C PRO A 153 6.59 38.63 -45.84
N LEU A 154 5.90 39.22 -44.85
CA LEU A 154 6.47 39.45 -43.51
C LEU A 154 6.12 38.42 -42.42
N SER A 155 5.32 37.37 -42.71
CA SER A 155 4.79 36.46 -41.68
C SER A 155 5.56 35.14 -41.48
N TYR A 156 6.33 34.67 -42.46
CA TYR A 156 7.05 33.39 -42.34
C TYR A 156 8.39 33.55 -41.61
N SER A 157 9.10 34.65 -41.87
CA SER A 157 10.34 34.99 -41.17
C SER A 157 10.11 35.22 -39.67
N SER A 158 9.03 35.92 -39.30
CA SER A 158 8.67 36.15 -37.89
C SER A 158 8.31 34.86 -37.16
N LEU A 159 7.65 33.92 -37.84
CA LEU A 159 7.31 32.61 -37.25
C LEU A 159 8.57 31.75 -37.07
N GLN A 160 9.49 31.76 -38.05
CA GLN A 160 10.78 31.07 -37.94
C GLN A 160 11.66 31.66 -36.83
N GLU A 161 11.69 32.99 -36.68
CA GLU A 161 12.40 33.63 -35.56
C GLU A 161 11.76 33.26 -34.22
N THR A 162 10.44 33.17 -34.13
CA THR A 162 9.75 32.77 -32.90
C THR A 162 10.05 31.32 -32.53
N LEU A 163 10.06 30.42 -33.52
CA LEU A 163 10.41 29.00 -33.34
C LEU A 163 11.88 28.83 -32.95
N LEU A 164 12.78 29.61 -33.55
CA LEU A 164 14.20 29.59 -33.21
C LEU A 164 14.43 30.09 -31.78
N ARG A 165 13.75 31.17 -31.37
CA ARG A 165 13.80 31.67 -29.98
C ARG A 165 13.24 30.67 -28.98
N ALA A 166 12.12 30.01 -29.31
CA ALA A 166 11.54 28.97 -28.46
C ALA A 166 12.46 27.75 -28.33
N LYS A 167 13.13 27.35 -29.42
CA LYS A 167 14.13 26.27 -29.40
C LYS A 167 15.33 26.66 -28.53
N GLN A 168 15.88 27.86 -28.72
CA GLN A 168 17.00 28.37 -27.93
C GLN A 168 16.65 28.39 -26.43
N GLN A 169 15.46 28.88 -26.09
CA GLN A 169 14.97 28.89 -24.71
C GLN A 169 14.90 27.48 -24.10
N LYS A 170 14.43 26.48 -24.86
CA LYS A 170 14.38 25.09 -24.40
C LYS A 170 15.76 24.44 -24.28
N GLU A 171 16.73 24.86 -25.10
CA GLU A 171 18.12 24.43 -24.97
C GLU A 171 18.78 25.04 -23.71
N ASP A 172 18.52 26.31 -23.43
CA ASP A 172 19.00 27.01 -22.22
C ASP A 172 18.37 26.42 -20.93
N GLU A 173 17.07 26.13 -20.95
CA GLU A 173 16.37 25.43 -19.86
C GLU A 173 16.99 24.04 -19.63
N ASN A 174 17.26 23.27 -20.68
CA ASN A 174 17.92 21.96 -20.56
C ASN A 174 19.34 22.07 -20.01
N ALA A 175 20.13 23.07 -20.44
CA ALA A 175 21.47 23.30 -19.92
C ALA A 175 21.44 23.64 -18.42
N THR A 176 20.42 24.40 -17.99
CA THR A 176 20.22 24.75 -16.59
C THR A 176 19.85 23.53 -15.75
N LEU A 177 18.89 22.72 -16.23
CA LEU A 177 18.48 21.49 -15.57
C LEU A 177 19.62 20.48 -15.46
N ARG A 178 20.45 20.35 -16.49
CA ARG A 178 21.66 19.50 -16.43
C ARG A 178 22.63 19.94 -15.34
N ARG A 179 22.85 21.25 -15.17
CA ARG A 179 23.70 21.77 -14.08
C ARG A 179 23.10 21.47 -12.71
N GLN A 180 21.80 21.66 -12.54
CA GLN A 180 21.12 21.34 -11.28
C GLN A 180 21.19 19.84 -10.96
N LEU A 181 21.08 18.97 -11.97
CA LEU A 181 21.22 17.54 -11.81
C LEU A 181 22.63 17.15 -11.33
N GLU A 182 23.67 17.72 -11.93
CA GLU A 182 25.06 17.48 -11.51
C GLU A 182 25.33 17.99 -10.08
N GLU A 183 24.76 19.14 -9.72
CA GLU A 183 24.87 19.66 -8.35
C GLU A 183 24.17 18.75 -7.33
N LEU A 184 22.99 18.23 -7.66
CA LEU A 184 22.25 17.29 -6.80
C LEU A 184 22.98 15.94 -6.67
N LYS A 185 23.56 15.43 -7.76
CA LYS A 185 24.40 14.22 -7.72
C LYS A 185 25.64 14.41 -6.86
N ALA A 186 26.30 15.56 -6.95
CA ALA A 186 27.46 15.88 -6.11
C ALA A 186 27.08 15.94 -4.62
N LYS A 187 25.92 16.54 -4.29
CA LYS A 187 25.38 16.54 -2.91
C LYS A 187 25.06 15.13 -2.43
N GLN A 188 24.42 14.31 -3.26
CA GLN A 188 24.10 12.92 -2.92
C GLN A 188 25.38 12.08 -2.69
N ALA A 189 26.41 12.27 -3.51
CA ALA A 189 27.70 11.61 -3.34
C ALA A 189 28.43 12.04 -2.06
N ALA A 190 28.30 13.32 -1.67
CA ALA A 190 28.85 13.82 -0.42
C ALA A 190 28.12 13.30 0.82
N GLU A 191 26.82 13.02 0.73
CA GLU A 191 25.99 12.50 1.82
C GLU A 191 26.04 10.97 1.95
N ALA A 192 26.45 10.25 0.90
CA ALA A 192 26.51 8.78 0.88
C ALA A 192 27.34 8.14 2.01
N PRO A 193 28.53 8.66 2.41
CA PRO A 193 29.31 8.09 3.50
C PRO A 193 28.60 8.22 4.86
N ALA A 194 27.93 9.35 5.09
CA ALA A 194 27.18 9.58 6.33
C ALA A 194 25.96 8.64 6.41
N LEU A 195 25.28 8.41 5.29
CA LEU A 195 24.18 7.45 5.22
C LEU A 195 24.65 6.03 5.49
N GLN A 196 25.79 5.61 4.90
CA GLN A 196 26.34 4.27 5.13
C GLN A 196 26.74 4.06 6.60
N ALA A 197 27.36 5.07 7.24
CA ALA A 197 27.69 4.99 8.65
C ALA A 197 26.46 4.78 9.54
N VAL A 198 25.34 5.45 9.24
CA VAL A 198 24.08 5.26 9.97
C VAL A 198 23.49 3.87 9.72
N ILE A 199 23.55 3.36 8.50
CA ILE A 199 23.11 1.99 8.18
C ILE A 199 23.90 0.96 8.99
N ASP A 200 25.22 1.12 9.04
CA ASP A 200 26.10 0.23 9.78
C ASP A 200 25.77 0.30 11.29
N GLU A 201 25.55 1.49 11.84
CA GLU A 201 25.14 1.67 13.24
C GLU A 201 23.77 1.03 13.55
N CYS A 202 22.79 1.18 12.65
CA CYS A 202 21.50 0.51 12.78
C CYS A 202 21.63 -1.01 12.78
N SER A 203 22.50 -1.57 11.94
CA SER A 203 22.73 -3.02 11.89
C SER A 203 23.30 -3.58 13.20
N VAL A 204 24.17 -2.82 13.86
CA VAL A 204 24.72 -3.18 15.18
C VAL A 204 23.63 -3.15 16.24
N MET A 205 22.82 -2.09 16.27
CA MET A 205 21.70 -1.98 17.21
C MET A 205 20.65 -3.09 17.01
N GLU A 206 20.34 -3.47 15.77
CA GLU A 206 19.44 -4.59 15.49
C GLU A 206 19.98 -5.92 16.04
N ALA A 207 21.28 -6.15 15.91
CA ALA A 207 21.92 -7.33 16.50
C ALA A 207 21.82 -7.32 18.04
N GLU A 208 22.03 -6.17 18.68
CA GLU A 208 21.88 -6.03 20.14
C GLU A 208 20.44 -6.26 20.60
N ILE A 209 19.44 -5.70 19.90
CA ILE A 209 18.02 -5.92 20.19
C ILE A 209 17.67 -7.40 20.14
N ASN A 210 18.18 -8.13 19.14
CA ASN A 210 17.94 -9.57 19.02
C ASN A 210 18.55 -10.37 20.19
N VAL A 211 19.75 -10.00 20.63
CA VAL A 211 20.39 -10.59 21.82
C VAL A 211 19.55 -10.31 23.08
N LEU A 212 19.09 -9.07 23.26
CA LEU A 212 18.29 -8.67 24.41
C LEU A 212 16.92 -9.36 24.43
N ASN A 213 16.24 -9.46 23.30
CA ASN A 213 14.97 -10.19 23.17
C ASN A 213 15.13 -11.67 23.50
N THR A 214 16.22 -12.29 23.05
CA THR A 214 16.54 -13.68 23.39
C THR A 214 16.72 -13.84 24.90
N ARG A 215 17.48 -12.93 25.53
CA ARG A 215 17.67 -12.93 26.99
C ARG A 215 16.36 -12.71 27.74
N GLN A 216 15.50 -11.81 27.27
CA GLN A 216 14.18 -11.57 27.86
C GLN A 216 13.29 -12.82 27.78
N SER A 217 13.28 -13.52 26.65
CA SER A 217 12.54 -14.77 26.47
C SER A 217 13.01 -15.87 27.40
N LEU A 218 14.29 -15.91 27.76
CA LEU A 218 14.85 -16.89 28.71
C LEU A 218 14.51 -16.55 30.16
N LEU A 219 14.47 -15.27 30.52
CA LEU A 219 14.15 -14.82 31.89
C LEU A 219 12.64 -14.82 32.18
N HIS A 220 11.78 -14.71 31.15
CA HIS A 220 10.33 -14.61 31.35
C HIS A 220 9.70 -15.83 32.05
N PRO A 221 10.07 -17.09 31.70
CA PRO A 221 9.63 -18.28 32.42
C PRO A 221 10.09 -18.31 33.88
N GLU A 222 11.32 -17.85 34.15
CA GLU A 222 11.91 -17.83 35.50
C GLU A 222 11.17 -16.85 36.42
N VAL A 223 10.87 -15.64 35.92
CA VAL A 223 10.02 -14.65 36.62
C VAL A 223 8.62 -15.21 36.87
N LYS A 224 8.04 -15.94 35.91
CA LYS A 224 6.71 -16.56 36.07
C LYS A 224 6.74 -17.65 37.15
N ALA A 225 7.80 -18.47 37.19
CA ALA A 225 7.98 -19.50 38.21
C ALA A 225 8.13 -18.90 39.62
N LEU A 226 8.96 -17.86 39.76
CA LEU A 226 9.13 -17.15 41.02
C LEU A 226 7.82 -16.51 41.50
N LYS A 227 7.05 -15.87 40.62
CA LYS A 227 5.73 -15.32 40.97
C LYS A 227 4.76 -16.40 41.46
N ALA A 228 4.80 -17.58 40.86
CA ALA A 228 3.97 -18.71 41.32
C ALA A 228 4.41 -19.22 42.70
N GLN A 229 5.71 -19.26 42.99
CA GLN A 229 6.21 -19.60 44.32
C GLN A 229 5.80 -18.57 45.37
N VAL A 230 5.91 -17.28 45.06
CA VAL A 230 5.48 -16.20 45.97
C VAL A 230 3.98 -16.31 46.28
N ALA A 231 3.14 -16.56 45.27
CA ALA A 231 1.71 -16.74 45.48
C ALA A 231 1.42 -17.94 46.40
N LYS A 232 2.09 -19.08 46.16
CA LYS A 232 1.94 -20.28 46.99
C LYS A 232 2.35 -20.03 48.45
N LEU A 233 3.50 -19.41 48.67
CA LEU A 233 3.97 -19.07 50.03
C LEU A 233 3.02 -18.11 50.73
N ASN A 234 2.43 -17.16 50.01
CA ASN A 234 1.47 -16.23 50.57
C ASN A 234 0.16 -16.91 51.00
N ASP A 235 -0.34 -17.88 50.22
CA ASP A 235 -1.50 -18.69 50.58
C ASP A 235 -1.23 -19.55 51.83
N GLU A 236 -0.05 -20.18 51.91
CA GLU A 236 0.40 -20.92 53.09
C GLU A 236 0.46 -20.01 54.34
N LEU A 237 0.96 -18.78 54.18
CA LEU A 237 1.03 -17.77 55.25
C LEU A 237 -0.37 -17.37 55.75
N GLN A 238 -1.33 -17.20 54.84
CA GLN A 238 -2.71 -16.88 55.22
C GLN A 238 -3.37 -18.04 55.99
N SER A 239 -3.16 -19.28 55.56
CA SER A 239 -3.66 -20.46 56.26
C SER A 239 -3.08 -20.53 57.68
N LEU A 240 -1.77 -20.36 57.83
CA LEU A 240 -1.12 -20.41 59.14
C LEU A 240 -1.63 -19.30 60.07
N ASN A 241 -1.89 -18.11 59.52
CA ASN A 241 -2.42 -16.99 60.30
C ASN A 241 -3.85 -17.25 60.77
N PHE A 242 -4.67 -17.91 59.95
CA PHE A 242 -6.00 -18.37 60.35
C PHE A 242 -5.93 -19.37 61.51
N ASP A 243 -5.06 -20.37 61.42
CA ASP A 243 -4.85 -21.37 62.47
C ASP A 243 -4.39 -20.72 63.79
N ILE A 244 -3.53 -19.71 63.73
CA ILE A 244 -3.10 -18.93 64.90
C ILE A 244 -4.29 -18.19 65.54
N VAL A 245 -5.17 -17.58 64.73
CA VAL A 245 -6.35 -16.86 65.25
C VAL A 245 -7.33 -17.83 65.91
N GLU A 246 -7.56 -18.99 65.30
CA GLU A 246 -8.43 -20.03 65.85
C GLU A 246 -7.84 -20.66 67.13
N GLY A 247 -6.53 -20.91 67.14
CA GLY A 247 -5.77 -21.32 68.32
C GLY A 247 -5.88 -20.31 69.47
N LYS A 248 -5.75 -19.00 69.19
CA LYS A 248 -5.94 -17.95 70.20
C LYS A 248 -7.38 -17.93 70.76
N LYS A 249 -8.38 -18.15 69.90
CA LYS A 249 -9.80 -18.18 70.30
C LYS A 249 -10.10 -19.38 71.20
N THR A 250 -9.56 -20.56 70.86
CA THR A 250 -9.70 -21.77 71.69
C THR A 250 -9.00 -21.61 73.04
N ILE A 251 -7.80 -21.02 73.09
CA ILE A 251 -7.11 -20.68 74.35
C ILE A 251 -8.00 -19.80 75.24
N ARG A 252 -8.52 -18.68 74.73
CA ARG A 252 -9.42 -17.80 75.50
C ARG A 252 -10.67 -18.52 76.01
N SER A 253 -11.22 -19.46 75.21
CA SER A 253 -12.36 -20.28 75.64
C SER A 253 -11.98 -21.31 76.71
N MET A 254 -10.76 -21.82 76.72
CA MET A 254 -10.30 -22.73 77.77
C MET A 254 -10.01 -21.96 79.06
N GLU A 255 -9.37 -20.79 78.96
CA GLU A 255 -9.12 -19.90 80.10
C GLU A 255 -10.42 -19.51 80.82
N SER A 256 -11.50 -19.21 80.08
CA SER A 256 -12.81 -18.91 80.69
C SER A 256 -13.46 -20.12 81.36
N LYS A 257 -13.13 -21.35 80.93
CA LYS A 257 -13.60 -22.61 81.53
C LYS A 257 -12.76 -23.05 82.73
N VAL A 258 -11.55 -22.52 82.90
CA VAL A 258 -10.62 -22.86 84.00
C VAL A 258 -11.07 -22.28 85.35
N VAL A 259 -11.96 -21.27 85.37
CA VAL A 259 -12.35 -20.53 86.60
C VAL A 259 -13.35 -21.28 87.52
N ASN A 260 -13.93 -22.42 87.13
CA ASN A 260 -15.09 -22.97 87.86
C ASN A 260 -14.97 -24.32 88.59
N SER A 261 -13.82 -25.02 88.67
CA SER A 261 -13.69 -26.16 89.61
C SER A 261 -12.26 -26.72 89.74
N PRO A 262 -11.59 -26.65 90.91
CA PRO A 262 -10.19 -27.10 91.09
C PRO A 262 -9.98 -28.62 91.10
N ALA A 263 -11.02 -29.43 91.33
CA ALA A 263 -10.85 -30.85 91.68
C ALA A 263 -10.79 -31.81 90.47
N ARG A 264 -11.35 -31.43 89.31
CA ARG A 264 -11.28 -32.23 88.06
C ARG A 264 -10.03 -31.97 87.21
N GLN A 265 -9.23 -30.96 87.57
CA GLN A 265 -8.17 -30.44 86.70
C GLN A 265 -6.88 -31.28 86.71
N ARG A 266 -6.56 -32.04 87.76
CA ARG A 266 -5.26 -32.75 87.84
C ARG A 266 -5.11 -33.96 86.91
N SER A 267 -6.20 -34.63 86.50
CA SER A 267 -6.11 -35.82 85.62
C SER A 267 -6.13 -35.47 84.13
N VAL A 268 -6.66 -34.30 83.75
CA VAL A 268 -6.75 -33.84 82.34
C VAL A 268 -5.59 -32.90 81.98
N LEU A 269 -4.97 -32.21 82.94
CA LEU A 269 -3.86 -31.28 82.69
C LEU A 269 -2.53 -31.97 82.32
N HIS A 270 -2.31 -33.24 82.69
CA HIS A 270 -1.00 -33.87 82.50
C HIS A 270 -0.65 -34.16 81.01
N PRO A 271 -1.57 -34.66 80.16
CA PRO A 271 -1.30 -34.79 78.72
C PRO A 271 -1.25 -33.44 78.00
N ALA A 272 -2.12 -32.50 78.39
CA ALA A 272 -2.18 -31.16 77.81
C ALA A 272 -0.91 -30.34 78.10
N CYS A 273 -0.39 -30.37 79.33
CA CYS A 273 0.89 -29.73 79.67
C CYS A 273 2.07 -30.33 78.89
N LYS A 274 2.05 -31.63 78.57
CA LYS A 274 3.10 -32.28 77.78
C LYS A 274 3.07 -31.83 76.32
N HIS A 275 1.87 -31.68 75.75
CA HIS A 275 1.68 -31.17 74.39
C HIS A 275 2.02 -29.68 74.30
N ILE A 276 1.61 -28.88 75.28
CA ILE A 276 1.95 -27.45 75.38
C ILE A 276 3.46 -27.24 75.53
N SER A 277 4.14 -28.05 76.35
CA SER A 277 5.61 -27.98 76.51
C SER A 277 6.32 -28.32 75.20
N MET A 278 5.81 -29.29 74.44
CA MET A 278 6.35 -29.65 73.12
C MET A 278 6.13 -28.53 72.08
N MET A 279 4.95 -27.90 72.08
CA MET A 279 4.67 -26.74 71.21
C MET A 279 5.50 -25.51 71.60
N TYR A 280 5.77 -25.30 72.89
CA TYR A 280 6.63 -24.20 73.35
C TYR A 280 8.09 -24.33 72.88
N VAL A 281 8.52 -25.52 72.47
CA VAL A 281 9.87 -25.76 71.92
C VAL A 281 9.87 -25.75 70.39
N LEU A 282 8.87 -26.37 69.76
CA LEU A 282 8.80 -26.49 68.29
C LEU A 282 8.38 -25.19 67.60
N VAL A 283 7.40 -24.48 68.15
CA VAL A 283 6.86 -23.26 67.52
C VAL A 283 7.92 -22.15 67.42
N PRO A 284 8.76 -21.88 68.43
CA PRO A 284 9.85 -20.91 68.27
C PRO A 284 10.91 -21.32 67.25
N GLN A 285 11.17 -22.63 67.07
CA GLN A 285 12.10 -23.12 66.06
C GLN A 285 11.55 -22.95 64.63
N GLU A 286 10.26 -23.21 64.43
CA GLU A 286 9.58 -22.95 63.15
C GLU A 286 9.48 -21.45 62.85
N ILE A 287 9.17 -20.63 63.86
CA ILE A 287 9.17 -19.16 63.71
C ILE A 287 10.56 -18.64 63.34
N ALA A 288 11.62 -19.17 63.94
CA ALA A 288 12.99 -18.78 63.59
C ALA A 288 13.36 -19.20 62.16
N SER A 289 12.95 -20.39 61.72
CA SER A 289 13.16 -20.85 60.34
C SER A 289 12.39 -20.01 59.33
N LEU A 290 11.12 -19.68 59.62
CA LEU A 290 10.30 -18.80 58.78
C LEU A 290 10.84 -17.37 58.74
N ALA A 291 11.32 -16.83 59.87
CA ALA A 291 11.95 -15.51 59.90
C ALA A 291 13.19 -15.46 59.00
N GLN A 292 14.02 -16.51 59.00
CA GLN A 292 15.18 -16.61 58.13
C GLN A 292 14.77 -16.70 56.65
N GLN A 293 13.71 -17.43 56.31
CA GLN A 293 13.20 -17.49 54.94
C GLN A 293 12.62 -16.14 54.48
N VAL A 294 11.96 -15.41 55.37
CA VAL A 294 11.43 -14.07 55.09
C VAL A 294 12.56 -13.07 54.85
N ASP A 295 13.66 -13.15 55.60
CA ASP A 295 14.79 -12.23 55.38
C ASP A 295 15.53 -12.52 54.06
N VAL A 296 15.67 -13.79 53.67
CA VAL A 296 16.17 -14.15 52.32
C VAL A 296 15.23 -13.64 51.23
N ALA A 297 13.92 -13.80 51.39
CA ALA A 297 12.94 -13.28 50.42
C ALA A 297 12.96 -11.74 50.33
N LYS A 298 13.23 -11.03 51.43
CA LYS A 298 13.40 -9.56 51.41
C LYS A 298 14.65 -9.15 50.62
N GLU A 299 15.76 -9.87 50.76
CA GLU A 299 16.98 -9.60 49.98
C GLU A 299 16.73 -9.82 48.48
N GLU A 300 15.97 -10.86 48.11
CA GLU A 300 15.58 -11.09 46.71
C GLU A 300 14.62 -10.02 46.17
N VAL A 301 13.66 -9.55 46.96
CA VAL A 301 12.76 -8.44 46.59
C VAL A 301 13.56 -7.15 46.40
N ASN A 302 14.50 -6.83 47.30
CA ASN A 302 15.37 -5.67 47.15
C ASN A 302 16.26 -5.77 45.90
N ALA A 303 16.73 -6.97 45.54
CA ALA A 303 17.46 -7.21 44.31
C ALA A 303 16.57 -7.03 43.05
N LEU A 304 15.29 -7.41 43.13
CA LEU A 304 14.31 -7.19 42.06
C LEU A 304 13.95 -5.71 41.89
N ASP A 305 13.83 -4.95 42.97
CA ASP A 305 13.63 -3.49 42.92
C ASP A 305 14.84 -2.79 42.29
N GLY A 306 16.06 -3.26 42.58
CA GLY A 306 17.28 -2.81 41.89
C GLY A 306 17.25 -3.06 40.38
N ARG A 307 16.76 -4.23 39.95
CA ARG A 307 16.60 -4.57 38.52
C ARG A 307 15.45 -3.80 37.87
N SER A 308 14.40 -3.44 38.61
CA SER A 308 13.33 -2.56 38.13
C SER A 308 13.86 -1.14 37.88
N ALA A 309 14.70 -0.62 38.77
CA ALA A 309 15.36 0.67 38.57
C ALA A 309 16.31 0.67 37.36
N GLU A 310 17.04 -0.43 37.13
CA GLU A 310 17.82 -0.61 35.89
C GLU A 310 16.92 -0.65 34.65
N LEU A 311 15.76 -1.29 34.73
CA LEU A 311 14.78 -1.34 33.64
C LEU A 311 14.19 0.04 33.33
N ASP A 312 13.96 0.88 34.35
CA ASP A 312 13.50 2.26 34.19
C ASP A 312 14.57 3.15 33.55
N VAL A 313 15.84 2.94 33.89
CA VAL A 313 16.98 3.60 33.23
C VAL A 313 17.08 3.17 31.76
N ILE A 314 16.96 1.87 31.47
CA ILE A 314 16.91 1.34 30.09
C ILE A 314 15.70 1.92 29.35
N HIS A 315 14.51 1.96 29.95
CA HIS A 315 13.31 2.54 29.34
C HIS A 315 13.48 4.04 29.05
N SER A 316 14.09 4.81 29.96
CA SER A 316 14.39 6.23 29.73
C SER A 316 15.43 6.43 28.62
N THR A 317 16.42 5.53 28.55
CA THR A 317 17.47 5.55 27.54
C THR A 317 16.88 5.20 26.18
N VAL A 318 16.11 4.11 26.08
CA VAL A 318 15.37 3.69 24.88
C VAL A 318 14.38 4.77 24.42
N MET A 319 13.68 5.45 25.32
CA MET A 319 12.80 6.58 24.96
C MET A 319 13.57 7.80 24.44
N THR A 320 14.80 8.04 24.91
CA THR A 320 15.68 9.09 24.37
C THR A 320 16.38 8.67 23.08
N THR A 321 16.70 7.38 22.88
CA THR A 321 17.27 6.88 21.61
C THR A 321 16.20 6.79 20.51
N LEU A 322 14.99 6.30 20.84
CA LEU A 322 13.82 6.28 19.93
C LEU A 322 13.31 7.69 19.57
N SER A 323 13.73 8.72 20.30
CA SER A 323 13.40 10.10 19.93
C SER A 323 14.02 10.52 18.59
N HIS A 324 15.03 9.80 18.06
CA HIS A 324 15.63 10.11 16.76
C HIS A 324 14.91 9.48 15.55
N GLY A 325 13.70 8.94 15.73
CA GLY A 325 12.82 8.58 14.61
C GLY A 325 12.63 9.79 13.68
N ARG A 326 13.28 9.74 12.50
CA ARG A 326 13.33 10.70 11.37
C ARG A 326 12.51 11.98 11.57
N LYS A 327 13.12 13.15 11.35
CA LYS A 327 12.53 14.52 11.42
C LYS A 327 11.00 14.63 11.24
N GLY A 328 10.37 13.89 10.31
CA GLY A 328 8.92 13.85 10.13
C GLY A 328 8.06 13.26 11.26
N LEU A 329 8.48 12.25 12.02
CA LEU A 329 7.62 11.63 13.05
C LEU A 329 7.54 12.49 14.33
N GLN A 330 8.68 13.06 14.74
CA GLN A 330 8.69 14.09 15.79
C GLN A 330 7.84 15.30 15.40
N GLU A 331 7.93 15.76 14.15
CA GLU A 331 7.09 16.84 13.65
C GLU A 331 5.60 16.50 13.71
N LEU A 332 5.20 15.26 13.38
CA LEU A 332 3.80 14.82 13.50
C LEU A 332 3.32 14.79 14.95
N LEU A 333 4.15 14.28 15.88
CA LEU A 333 3.82 14.29 17.31
C LEU A 333 3.75 15.73 17.86
N GLN A 334 4.61 16.62 17.39
CA GLN A 334 4.60 18.03 17.81
C GLN A 334 3.40 18.78 17.22
N ARG A 335 3.01 18.48 15.97
CA ARG A 335 1.77 18.96 15.35
C ARG A 335 0.54 18.44 16.08
N ASN A 336 0.54 17.17 16.51
CA ASN A 336 -0.53 16.59 17.32
C ASN A 336 -0.64 17.32 18.67
N LYS A 337 0.48 17.53 19.38
CA LYS A 337 0.50 18.28 20.65
C LYS A 337 -0.01 19.70 20.47
N LYS A 338 0.41 20.39 19.41
CA LYS A 338 -0.06 21.74 19.08
C LYS A 338 -1.56 21.76 18.80
N TRP A 339 -2.05 20.85 17.95
CA TRP A 339 -3.48 20.70 17.65
C TRP A 339 -4.30 20.41 18.90
N ALA A 340 -3.85 19.50 19.76
CA ALA A 340 -4.56 19.16 20.99
C ALA A 340 -4.64 20.35 21.95
N HIS A 341 -3.54 21.12 22.05
CA HIS A 341 -3.50 22.35 22.82
C HIS A 341 -4.47 23.41 22.28
N ASP A 342 -4.39 23.71 20.98
CA ASP A 342 -5.24 24.71 20.30
C ASP A 342 -6.73 24.33 20.39
N THR A 343 -7.05 23.05 20.27
CA THR A 343 -8.41 22.52 20.39
C THR A 343 -8.94 22.67 21.82
N LYS A 344 -8.11 22.36 22.83
CA LYS A 344 -8.46 22.52 24.24
C LYS A 344 -8.60 23.99 24.65
N GLN A 345 -7.82 24.90 24.06
CA GLN A 345 -7.99 26.34 24.27
C GLN A 345 -9.32 26.85 23.70
N LYS A 346 -9.68 26.43 22.48
CA LYS A 346 -10.94 26.82 21.83
C LYS A 346 -12.17 26.22 22.52
N ASN A 347 -12.06 24.96 22.97
CA ASN A 347 -13.13 24.26 23.66
C ASN A 347 -12.54 23.38 24.78
N PRO A 348 -12.52 23.87 26.04
CA PRO A 348 -11.97 23.14 27.19
C PRO A 348 -12.67 21.80 27.47
N THR A 349 -13.93 21.68 27.04
CA THR A 349 -14.76 20.48 27.23
C THR A 349 -14.73 19.52 26.04
N TYR A 350 -13.92 19.80 25.01
CA TYR A 350 -13.90 19.02 23.77
C TYR A 350 -13.58 17.54 24.02
N PHE A 351 -12.47 17.25 24.70
CA PHE A 351 -12.03 15.87 24.94
C PHE A 351 -12.90 15.15 25.96
N SER A 352 -13.42 15.83 26.99
CA SER A 352 -14.34 15.22 27.95
C SER A 352 -15.65 14.82 27.27
N LYS A 353 -16.24 15.70 26.47
CA LYS A 353 -17.45 15.38 25.68
C LYS A 353 -17.21 14.31 24.62
N LEU A 354 -16.01 14.25 24.05
CA LEU A 354 -15.65 13.22 23.06
C LEU A 354 -15.59 11.82 23.69
N VAL A 355 -15.06 11.70 24.90
CA VAL A 355 -15.04 10.44 25.66
C VAL A 355 -16.45 10.00 26.04
N ASP A 356 -17.35 10.94 26.32
CA ASP A 356 -18.74 10.69 26.68
C ASP A 356 -19.65 10.35 25.46
N GLN A 357 -19.17 10.54 24.22
CA GLN A 357 -19.91 10.21 23.00
C GLN A 357 -19.66 8.77 22.57
N GLN A 358 -20.57 7.85 22.93
CA GLN A 358 -20.44 6.41 22.63
C GLN A 358 -21.50 5.87 21.65
N SER A 359 -22.45 6.69 21.19
CA SER A 359 -23.55 6.26 20.30
C SER A 359 -23.70 7.15 19.07
N PRO A 360 -22.81 7.03 18.05
CA PRO A 360 -23.01 7.71 16.79
C PRO A 360 -24.29 7.20 16.10
N GLU A 361 -25.13 8.10 15.58
CA GLU A 361 -26.30 7.71 14.77
C GLU A 361 -25.95 7.49 13.29
N VAL A 362 -24.76 7.91 12.88
CA VAL A 362 -24.32 7.98 11.47
C VAL A 362 -22.96 7.33 11.31
N LEU A 363 -22.85 6.39 10.37
CA LEU A 363 -21.59 5.88 9.85
C LEU A 363 -21.24 6.62 8.55
N TRP A 364 -20.01 7.10 8.43
CA TRP A 364 -19.51 7.76 7.22
C TRP A 364 -18.44 6.91 6.54
N ILE A 365 -18.71 6.40 5.34
CA ILE A 365 -17.79 5.58 4.56
C ILE A 365 -17.18 6.44 3.46
N ALA A 366 -15.85 6.60 3.50
CA ALA A 366 -15.08 7.31 2.48
C ALA A 366 -14.27 6.36 1.60
N SER A 367 -14.26 6.62 0.28
CA SER A 367 -13.62 5.78 -0.76
C SER A 367 -12.08 5.67 -0.67
N ALA A 368 -11.42 6.25 0.34
CA ALA A 368 -10.00 6.06 0.62
C ALA A 368 -9.73 4.98 1.70
N LEU A 369 -10.78 4.42 2.32
CA LEU A 369 -10.71 3.61 3.54
C LEU A 369 -11.12 2.14 3.29
N ILE A 370 -10.76 1.63 2.13
CA ILE A 370 -10.82 0.20 1.78
C ILE A 370 -9.37 -0.20 1.48
N VAL A 371 -8.59 -0.43 2.55
CA VAL A 371 -7.22 -0.96 2.50
C VAL A 371 -7.02 -1.96 3.66
N GLU A 372 -7.05 -3.26 3.35
CA GLU A 372 -5.93 -4.24 3.42
C GLU A 372 -6.49 -5.65 3.15
N CYS A 373 -5.88 -6.43 2.24
CA CYS A 373 -4.89 -7.46 2.59
C CYS A 373 -4.43 -8.23 1.34
N ASP A 374 -3.26 -8.86 1.49
CA ASP A 374 -2.57 -9.71 0.54
C ASP A 374 -3.36 -10.97 0.11
N ASP A 375 -2.88 -11.52 -0.99
CA ASP A 375 -3.20 -12.79 -1.64
C ASP A 375 -4.47 -12.88 -2.52
N ASP A 376 -4.17 -13.14 -3.80
CA ASP A 376 -4.97 -13.66 -4.91
C ASP A 376 -6.50 -13.43 -4.96
N GLU A 377 -6.89 -12.76 -6.04
CA GLU A 377 -8.23 -12.76 -6.67
C GLU A 377 -9.42 -12.12 -5.91
N ARG A 378 -9.89 -11.00 -6.50
CA ARG A 378 -11.30 -10.53 -6.65
C ARG A 378 -11.68 -9.23 -5.91
N THR A 379 -12.06 -8.24 -6.73
CA THR A 379 -13.09 -7.18 -6.56
C THR A 379 -13.55 -6.79 -5.15
N VAL A 380 -13.22 -5.55 -4.73
CA VAL A 380 -13.88 -4.47 -3.92
C VAL A 380 -14.95 -4.79 -2.84
N SER A 381 -15.51 -5.99 -2.78
CA SER A 381 -16.53 -6.47 -1.85
C SER A 381 -15.98 -7.23 -0.63
N THR A 382 -14.66 -7.38 -0.50
CA THR A 382 -14.02 -8.31 0.45
C THR A 382 -13.06 -7.66 1.44
N ASP A 383 -13.00 -6.33 1.51
CA ASP A 383 -12.14 -5.66 2.49
C ASP A 383 -12.67 -5.89 3.92
N LEU A 384 -11.96 -6.73 4.67
CA LEU A 384 -12.32 -7.11 6.03
C LEU A 384 -12.24 -5.94 7.01
N ASN A 385 -11.39 -4.94 6.74
CA ASN A 385 -11.31 -3.74 7.56
C ASN A 385 -12.57 -2.88 7.37
N ALA A 386 -13.01 -2.68 6.12
CA ALA A 386 -14.25 -1.95 5.84
C ALA A 386 -15.49 -2.72 6.34
N LEU A 387 -15.53 -4.04 6.16
CA LEU A 387 -16.63 -4.89 6.61
C LEU A 387 -16.70 -4.99 8.14
N SER A 388 -15.57 -5.01 8.86
CA SER A 388 -15.56 -5.04 10.32
C SER A 388 -16.03 -3.71 10.93
N VAL A 389 -15.65 -2.57 10.36
CA VAL A 389 -16.19 -1.26 10.76
C VAL A 389 -17.70 -1.18 10.50
N LEU A 390 -18.14 -1.66 9.33
CA LEU A 390 -19.55 -1.72 8.98
C LEU A 390 -20.34 -2.64 9.95
N GLU A 391 -19.82 -3.82 10.25
CA GLU A 391 -20.42 -4.77 11.18
C GLU A 391 -20.52 -4.19 12.59
N TYR A 392 -19.44 -3.60 13.10
CA TYR A 392 -19.46 -2.97 14.41
C TYR A 392 -20.47 -1.82 14.48
N ALA A 393 -20.50 -0.96 13.47
CA ALA A 393 -21.43 0.17 13.41
C ALA A 393 -22.90 -0.29 13.33
N VAL A 394 -23.20 -1.30 12.53
CA VAL A 394 -24.58 -1.78 12.34
C VAL A 394 -25.03 -2.68 13.49
N THR A 395 -24.20 -3.64 13.91
CA THR A 395 -24.57 -4.67 14.89
C THR A 395 -24.38 -4.20 16.33
N ALA A 396 -23.25 -3.54 16.65
CA ALA A 396 -22.97 -3.12 18.01
C ALA A 396 -23.50 -1.72 18.32
N LEU A 397 -23.22 -0.73 17.45
CA LEU A 397 -23.63 0.66 17.67
C LEU A 397 -25.07 0.96 17.20
N LYS A 398 -25.63 0.11 16.34
CA LYS A 398 -26.98 0.27 15.76
C LYS A 398 -27.22 1.64 15.14
N VAL A 399 -26.28 2.08 14.30
CA VAL A 399 -26.43 3.32 13.52
C VAL A 399 -27.72 3.28 12.70
N LYS A 400 -28.33 4.45 12.49
CA LYS A 400 -29.55 4.61 11.67
C LYS A 400 -29.24 5.01 10.24
N HIS A 401 -28.08 5.63 10.02
CA HIS A 401 -27.70 6.16 8.72
C HIS A 401 -26.28 5.73 8.35
N ILE A 402 -26.12 5.22 7.14
CA ILE A 402 -24.83 4.98 6.52
C ILE A 402 -24.73 5.96 5.35
N ILE A 403 -23.71 6.82 5.38
CA ILE A 403 -23.44 7.76 4.31
C ILE A 403 -22.22 7.24 3.56
N VAL A 404 -22.42 6.84 2.32
CA VAL A 404 -21.33 6.55 1.38
C VAL A 404 -21.03 7.84 0.65
N CYS A 405 -19.90 8.45 0.99
CA CYS A 405 -19.50 9.73 0.41
C CYS A 405 -18.02 9.69 0.06
N THR A 406 -17.66 10.37 -1.03
CA THR A 406 -16.27 10.54 -1.40
C THR A 406 -15.77 11.91 -0.93
N SER A 407 -14.58 12.01 -0.31
CA SER A 407 -14.11 13.26 0.31
C SER A 407 -12.88 13.84 -0.37
N THR A 408 -12.89 15.14 -0.62
CA THR A 408 -11.70 15.97 -0.86
C THR A 408 -10.93 16.22 0.45
N GLN A 409 -9.62 16.00 0.47
CA GLN A 409 -8.73 16.83 1.29
C GLN A 409 -8.27 18.06 0.48
N SER A 410 -7.97 19.13 1.21
CA SER A 410 -7.75 20.51 0.72
C SER A 410 -6.74 20.62 -0.45
N PRO A 411 -6.87 21.61 -1.36
CA PRO A 411 -5.95 21.84 -2.49
C PRO A 411 -4.48 22.05 -2.12
N GLU A 412 -4.18 22.32 -0.84
CA GLU A 412 -2.82 22.59 -0.36
C GLU A 412 -1.98 21.32 -0.14
N PHE A 413 -2.59 20.14 -0.21
CA PHE A 413 -1.91 18.85 -0.05
C PHE A 413 -1.58 18.14 -1.38
N TRP A 414 -1.79 18.81 -2.51
CA TRP A 414 -1.64 18.26 -3.87
C TRP A 414 -0.21 17.91 -4.31
N GLN A 415 0.80 18.16 -3.48
CA GLN A 415 2.20 17.94 -3.87
C GLN A 415 2.78 16.57 -3.49
N VAL A 416 2.13 15.76 -2.64
CA VAL A 416 2.79 14.56 -2.09
C VAL A 416 2.08 13.21 -2.34
N ASN A 417 0.77 13.16 -2.62
CA ASN A 417 0.10 11.89 -2.97
C ASN A 417 -0.89 12.09 -4.11
N ARG A 418 -0.52 11.65 -5.32
CA ARG A 418 -1.25 11.92 -6.57
C ARG A 418 -2.37 10.93 -6.91
N PHE A 419 -2.73 10.04 -6.00
CA PHE A 419 -3.74 9.02 -6.25
C PHE A 419 -4.65 8.91 -5.05
N LEU A 420 -5.95 8.75 -5.32
CA LEU A 420 -7.06 8.47 -4.42
C LEU A 420 -7.82 9.69 -3.88
N GLY A 421 -9.09 9.78 -4.32
CA GLY A 421 -10.09 10.66 -3.74
C GLY A 421 -11.25 10.85 -4.70
N GLY A 422 -12.38 10.18 -4.49
CA GLY A 422 -13.62 10.47 -5.22
C GLY A 422 -14.08 11.91 -4.95
N HIS A 423 -14.15 12.68 -6.01
CA HIS A 423 -14.61 14.06 -6.11
C HIS A 423 -14.65 14.37 -7.61
N TYR A 424 -15.22 15.49 -8.04
CA TYR A 424 -15.04 15.90 -9.43
C TYR A 424 -13.55 16.18 -9.69
N GLY A 425 -12.94 15.40 -10.60
CA GLY A 425 -11.49 15.36 -10.81
C GLY A 425 -10.73 14.31 -10.00
N CYS A 426 -11.39 13.29 -9.48
CA CYS A 426 -10.77 12.14 -8.80
C CYS A 426 -9.65 11.52 -9.66
N GLY A 427 -8.42 11.48 -9.11
CA GLY A 427 -7.27 10.90 -9.80
C GLY A 427 -7.46 9.41 -10.14
N GLY A 428 -8.17 8.65 -9.29
CA GLY A 428 -8.50 7.24 -9.54
C GLY A 428 -9.50 7.05 -10.67
N VAL A 429 -10.58 7.84 -10.70
CA VAL A 429 -11.57 7.81 -11.79
C VAL A 429 -10.94 8.25 -13.10
N HIS A 430 -10.12 9.30 -13.09
CA HIS A 430 -9.39 9.74 -14.27
C HIS A 430 -8.40 8.67 -14.75
N ALA A 431 -7.64 8.06 -13.84
CA ALA A 431 -6.74 6.95 -14.16
C ALA A 431 -7.48 5.77 -14.80
N ALA A 432 -8.63 5.38 -14.25
CA ALA A 432 -9.48 4.32 -14.78
C ALA A 432 -10.03 4.62 -16.18
N MET A 433 -10.26 5.90 -16.52
CA MET A 433 -10.66 6.31 -17.88
C MET A 433 -9.52 6.25 -18.90
N THR A 434 -8.27 6.15 -18.46
CA THR A 434 -7.11 6.05 -19.35
C THR A 434 -6.66 4.60 -19.57
N GLN A 435 -5.91 4.38 -20.65
CA GLN A 435 -5.22 3.12 -20.94
C GLN A 435 -3.77 3.12 -20.40
N LYS A 436 -3.45 4.01 -19.45
CA LYS A 436 -2.13 4.07 -18.83
C LYS A 436 -2.02 3.03 -17.73
N GLU A 437 -0.83 2.46 -17.58
CA GLU A 437 -0.49 1.53 -16.51
C GLU A 437 0.01 2.32 -15.29
N PHE A 438 -0.53 2.01 -14.11
CA PHE A 438 -0.21 2.61 -12.82
C PHE A 438 0.32 1.59 -11.80
N GLY A 439 0.57 0.35 -12.22
CA GLY A 439 1.12 -0.72 -11.37
C GLY A 439 0.04 -1.44 -10.56
N LEU A 440 0.33 -1.81 -9.31
CA LEU A 440 -0.58 -2.62 -8.48
C LEU A 440 -1.97 -1.98 -8.29
N VAL A 441 -2.03 -0.65 -8.27
CA VAL A 441 -3.28 0.11 -8.18
C VAL A 441 -4.22 -0.17 -9.35
N ASP A 442 -3.74 -0.61 -10.51
CA ASP A 442 -4.61 -0.98 -11.64
C ASP A 442 -5.57 -2.11 -11.29
N ASN A 443 -5.20 -3.02 -10.39
CA ASN A 443 -6.09 -4.07 -9.91
C ASN A 443 -7.28 -3.50 -9.12
N TRP A 444 -7.02 -2.46 -8.31
CA TRP A 444 -8.06 -1.72 -7.60
C TRP A 444 -8.95 -0.91 -8.56
N LEU A 445 -8.32 -0.25 -9.56
CA LEU A 445 -9.00 0.52 -10.60
C LEU A 445 -9.88 -0.34 -11.52
N ARG A 446 -9.72 -1.67 -11.56
CA ARG A 446 -10.57 -2.55 -12.38
C ARG A 446 -12.05 -2.37 -12.08
N SER A 447 -12.41 -2.27 -10.80
CA SER A 447 -13.81 -2.05 -10.40
C SER A 447 -14.42 -0.78 -11.02
N ILE A 448 -13.64 0.30 -11.10
CA ILE A 448 -14.05 1.56 -11.73
C ILE A 448 -14.06 1.42 -13.27
N LYS A 449 -13.11 0.68 -13.84
CA LYS A 449 -13.06 0.34 -15.27
C LYS A 449 -14.26 -0.52 -15.68
N ASP A 450 -14.73 -1.43 -14.82
CA ASP A 450 -15.91 -2.25 -15.04
C ASP A 450 -17.16 -1.38 -15.08
N ILE A 451 -17.31 -0.45 -14.13
CA ILE A 451 -18.41 0.56 -14.16
C ILE A 451 -18.36 1.38 -15.44
N TYR A 452 -17.17 1.81 -15.86
CA TYR A 452 -16.99 2.54 -17.12
C TYR A 452 -17.37 1.70 -18.35
N SER A 453 -17.02 0.40 -18.35
CA SER A 453 -17.35 -0.56 -19.41
C SER A 453 -18.85 -0.85 -19.48
N ASP A 454 -19.48 -1.13 -18.34
CA ASP A 454 -20.93 -1.42 -18.24
C ASP A 454 -21.78 -0.23 -18.67
N ASN A 455 -21.26 0.98 -18.47
CA ASN A 455 -21.90 2.24 -18.85
C ASN A 455 -21.33 2.85 -20.14
N ALA A 456 -20.61 2.06 -20.95
CA ALA A 456 -19.97 2.53 -22.19
C ALA A 456 -20.96 3.16 -23.19
N ASN A 457 -22.24 2.81 -23.12
CA ASN A 457 -23.29 3.38 -23.98
C ASN A 457 -23.60 4.85 -23.67
N VAL A 458 -23.46 5.27 -22.41
CA VAL A 458 -23.69 6.65 -21.95
C VAL A 458 -22.38 7.43 -21.90
N LEU A 459 -21.29 6.76 -21.52
CA LEU A 459 -19.96 7.35 -21.35
C LEU A 459 -19.13 7.37 -22.65
N GLY A 460 -19.39 6.48 -23.61
CA GLY A 460 -18.60 6.28 -24.85
C GLY A 460 -19.02 7.15 -26.05
N ARG A 461 -18.24 7.09 -27.15
CA ARG A 461 -18.45 7.88 -28.38
C ARG A 461 -19.44 7.26 -29.39
N THR A 462 -19.93 6.03 -29.21
CA THR A 462 -20.83 5.35 -30.19
C THR A 462 -21.77 4.32 -29.52
N LEU A 463 -23.09 4.44 -29.80
CA LEU A 463 -24.23 3.48 -29.81
C LEU A 463 -23.90 1.99 -29.48
N VAL A 464 -24.55 1.21 -28.59
CA VAL A 464 -25.98 0.89 -28.35
C VAL A 464 -26.18 0.08 -27.04
N ARG A 465 -27.33 0.36 -26.38
CA ARG A 465 -28.16 -0.44 -25.42
C ARG A 465 -27.85 -0.36 -23.91
N VAL A 466 -28.51 0.63 -23.33
CA VAL A 466 -28.99 0.72 -21.94
C VAL A 466 -29.43 -0.65 -21.40
N VAL A 467 -28.88 -1.04 -20.26
CA VAL A 467 -29.62 -1.82 -19.26
C VAL A 467 -30.15 -0.79 -18.25
N PHE A 468 -31.36 -1.02 -17.75
CA PHE A 468 -32.24 -0.11 -16.99
C PHE A 468 -33.25 0.69 -17.85
N GLY A 469 -34.28 -0.03 -18.32
CA GLY A 469 -35.67 0.41 -18.16
C GLY A 469 -36.10 1.77 -18.72
N GLY A 470 -35.64 2.15 -19.91
CA GLY A 470 -36.18 3.32 -20.61
C GLY A 470 -35.62 3.45 -22.02
N SER A 471 -36.46 3.22 -23.04
CA SER A 471 -36.12 3.45 -24.44
C SER A 471 -35.91 4.93 -24.72
N SER A 472 -34.67 5.41 -24.62
CA SER A 472 -34.24 6.66 -25.22
C SER A 472 -32.79 6.58 -25.66
N CYS A 473 -32.53 6.95 -26.92
CA CYS A 473 -31.22 6.91 -27.55
C CYS A 473 -30.34 8.03 -26.97
N VAL A 474 -29.54 7.73 -25.93
CA VAL A 474 -28.66 8.73 -25.31
C VAL A 474 -27.45 8.97 -26.22
N LYS A 475 -27.22 10.23 -26.62
CA LYS A 475 -25.99 10.66 -27.31
C LYS A 475 -24.82 10.57 -26.32
N GLY A 476 -23.72 9.95 -26.74
CA GLY A 476 -22.49 9.86 -25.95
C GLY A 476 -21.92 11.23 -25.56
N ILE A 477 -21.40 11.34 -24.33
CA ILE A 477 -20.83 12.59 -23.81
C ILE A 477 -19.47 12.84 -24.46
N SER A 478 -19.36 13.93 -25.23
CA SER A 478 -18.11 14.31 -25.92
C SER A 478 -17.07 14.98 -25.02
N ASP A 479 -17.51 15.55 -23.89
CA ASP A 479 -16.67 16.25 -22.91
C ASP A 479 -16.10 15.27 -21.87
N GLU A 480 -14.77 15.19 -21.80
CA GLU A 480 -14.04 14.31 -20.89
C GLU A 480 -14.31 14.62 -19.43
N LYS A 481 -14.48 15.90 -19.08
CA LYS A 481 -14.75 16.31 -17.70
C LYS A 481 -16.12 15.79 -17.26
N LYS A 482 -17.15 15.99 -18.07
CA LYS A 482 -18.50 15.49 -17.78
C LYS A 482 -18.57 13.96 -17.70
N ARG A 483 -17.74 13.25 -18.47
CA ARG A 483 -17.61 11.79 -18.36
C ARG A 483 -16.97 11.37 -17.04
N SER A 484 -15.90 12.04 -16.62
CA SER A 484 -15.24 11.81 -15.33
C SER A 484 -16.19 12.09 -14.17
N ASP A 485 -16.97 13.15 -14.28
CA ASP A 485 -17.96 13.58 -13.29
C ASP A 485 -19.07 12.54 -13.14
N LEU A 486 -19.64 12.09 -14.26
CA LEU A 486 -20.67 11.04 -14.26
C LEU A 486 -20.12 9.69 -13.76
N LEU A 487 -18.90 9.31 -14.14
CA LEU A 487 -18.28 8.07 -13.65
C LEU A 487 -18.06 8.12 -12.14
N THR A 488 -17.77 9.30 -11.58
CA THR A 488 -17.66 9.50 -10.14
C THR A 488 -19.01 9.29 -9.44
N GLU A 489 -20.10 9.84 -9.99
CA GLU A 489 -21.47 9.63 -9.48
C GLU A 489 -21.87 8.15 -9.54
N LEU A 490 -21.59 7.48 -10.66
CA LEU A 490 -21.85 6.05 -10.84
C LEU A 490 -21.03 5.18 -9.89
N ASN A 491 -19.80 5.57 -9.59
CA ASN A 491 -18.97 4.88 -8.61
C ASN A 491 -19.55 4.96 -7.19
N VAL A 492 -20.08 6.12 -6.79
CA VAL A 492 -20.79 6.26 -5.50
C VAL A 492 -22.05 5.40 -5.48
N ALA A 493 -22.83 5.43 -6.56
CA ALA A 493 -24.03 4.59 -6.67
C ALA A 493 -23.69 3.10 -6.52
N LYS A 494 -22.65 2.63 -7.21
CA LYS A 494 -22.20 1.24 -7.11
C LYS A 494 -21.70 0.88 -5.71
N ALA A 495 -21.01 1.79 -5.03
CA ALA A 495 -20.54 1.58 -3.67
C ALA A 495 -21.71 1.49 -2.66
N VAL A 496 -22.70 2.38 -2.76
CA VAL A 496 -23.95 2.29 -1.97
C VAL A 496 -24.60 0.93 -2.16
N TYR A 497 -24.69 0.49 -3.41
CA TYR A 497 -25.30 -0.77 -3.78
C TYR A 497 -24.53 -1.98 -3.22
N ASN A 498 -23.20 -1.97 -3.29
CA ASN A 498 -22.36 -3.01 -2.69
C ASN A 498 -22.55 -3.09 -1.15
N VAL A 499 -22.68 -1.95 -0.46
CA VAL A 499 -22.99 -1.92 0.99
C VAL A 499 -24.34 -2.57 1.27
N CYS A 500 -25.36 -2.26 0.45
CA CYS A 500 -26.68 -2.86 0.56
C CYS A 500 -26.66 -4.39 0.33
N HIS A 501 -25.71 -4.91 -0.45
CA HIS A 501 -25.58 -6.35 -0.70
C HIS A 501 -24.88 -7.12 0.41
N THR A 502 -24.30 -6.44 1.40
CA THR A 502 -23.65 -7.13 2.52
C THR A 502 -24.66 -7.85 3.40
N ARG A 503 -24.27 -9.00 3.94
CA ARG A 503 -25.10 -9.72 4.92
C ARG A 503 -25.35 -8.91 6.18
N ILE A 504 -24.42 -8.04 6.55
CA ILE A 504 -24.54 -7.14 7.70
C ILE A 504 -25.79 -6.25 7.56
N VAL A 505 -25.92 -5.55 6.43
CA VAL A 505 -27.05 -4.63 6.18
C VAL A 505 -28.35 -5.40 5.96
N GLN A 506 -28.31 -6.48 5.18
CA GLN A 506 -29.49 -7.32 4.93
C GLN A 506 -30.05 -7.91 6.23
N ASN A 507 -29.20 -8.44 7.11
CA ASN A 507 -29.62 -8.99 8.40
C ASN A 507 -30.20 -7.90 9.32
N ALA A 508 -29.67 -6.68 9.28
CA ALA A 508 -30.20 -5.56 10.05
C ALA A 508 -31.63 -5.20 9.63
N TRP A 509 -31.88 -5.06 8.32
CA TRP A 509 -33.23 -4.82 7.80
C TRP A 509 -34.21 -5.94 8.16
N GLN A 510 -33.78 -7.20 8.03
CA GLN A 510 -34.60 -8.36 8.41
C GLN A 510 -34.93 -8.41 9.90
N SER A 511 -34.01 -7.95 10.74
CA SER A 511 -34.21 -7.83 12.18
C SER A 511 -35.12 -6.64 12.55
N GLY A 512 -35.64 -5.91 11.56
CA GLY A 512 -36.49 -4.74 11.75
C GLY A 512 -35.73 -3.48 12.20
N GLN A 513 -34.41 -3.45 12.06
CA GLN A 513 -33.62 -2.25 12.38
C GLN A 513 -33.85 -1.17 11.32
N GLU A 514 -34.17 0.04 11.77
CA GLU A 514 -34.26 1.23 10.93
C GLU A 514 -32.85 1.62 10.45
N LEU A 515 -32.56 1.41 9.17
CA LEU A 515 -31.25 1.67 8.58
C LEU A 515 -31.40 2.23 7.15
N HIS A 516 -30.80 3.39 6.91
CA HIS A 516 -30.81 4.08 5.61
C HIS A 516 -29.40 4.23 5.06
N ILE A 517 -29.18 3.85 3.81
CA ILE A 517 -27.90 4.01 3.10
C ILE A 517 -28.04 5.12 2.06
N HIS A 518 -27.19 6.15 2.17
CA HIS A 518 -27.22 7.36 1.35
C HIS A 518 -25.97 7.48 0.47
N GLY A 519 -26.15 7.94 -0.77
CA GLY A 519 -25.04 8.25 -1.69
C GLY A 519 -24.84 9.76 -1.86
N TRP A 520 -23.76 10.31 -1.32
CA TRP A 520 -23.45 11.75 -1.37
C TRP A 520 -22.11 12.03 -2.07
N LEU A 521 -21.97 13.23 -2.63
CA LEU A 521 -20.70 13.77 -3.11
C LEU A 521 -20.30 14.99 -2.29
N LYS A 522 -19.00 15.18 -2.08
CA LYS A 522 -18.46 16.34 -1.35
C LYS A 522 -17.36 17.03 -2.15
N ASP A 523 -17.70 18.17 -2.76
CA ASP A 523 -16.77 19.08 -3.43
C ASP A 523 -16.75 20.43 -2.69
N GLY A 524 -16.36 20.40 -1.41
CA GLY A 524 -16.45 21.54 -0.49
C GLY A 524 -17.86 21.81 0.06
N ILE A 525 -18.92 21.46 -0.69
CA ILE A 525 -20.33 21.41 -0.27
C ILE A 525 -20.87 20.00 -0.52
N ILE A 526 -21.69 19.48 0.40
CA ILE A 526 -22.33 18.17 0.25
C ILE A 526 -23.45 18.27 -0.79
N ARG A 527 -23.42 17.41 -1.79
CA ARG A 527 -24.47 17.22 -2.79
C ARG A 527 -25.07 15.83 -2.65
N ASP A 528 -26.37 15.79 -2.43
CA ASP A 528 -27.13 14.54 -2.42
C ASP A 528 -27.37 14.04 -3.86
N LEU A 529 -26.97 12.79 -4.14
CA LEU A 529 -27.23 12.13 -5.43
C LEU A 529 -28.66 11.60 -5.54
N LYS A 530 -29.48 11.79 -4.50
CA LYS A 530 -30.84 11.25 -4.36
C LYS A 530 -30.87 9.73 -4.39
N ILE A 531 -29.79 9.13 -3.88
CA ILE A 531 -29.68 7.68 -3.68
C ILE A 531 -29.88 7.44 -2.20
N CYS A 532 -31.03 6.88 -1.84
CA CYS A 532 -31.35 6.46 -0.48
C CYS A 532 -32.05 5.10 -0.54
N ILE A 533 -31.45 4.10 0.10
CA ILE A 533 -31.99 2.74 0.20
C ILE A 533 -32.28 2.47 1.68
N SER A 534 -33.52 2.10 1.99
CA SER A 534 -34.03 1.94 3.35
C SER A 534 -34.57 0.54 3.65
N GLY A 535 -34.58 -0.37 2.68
CA GLY A 535 -35.14 -1.70 2.86
C GLY A 535 -34.67 -2.72 1.83
N GLU A 536 -34.80 -4.00 2.19
CA GLU A 536 -34.43 -5.14 1.33
C GLU A 536 -35.28 -5.21 0.05
N ASP A 537 -36.52 -4.69 0.08
CA ASP A 537 -37.45 -4.61 -1.05
C ASP A 537 -36.95 -3.70 -2.19
N GLN A 538 -35.93 -2.88 -1.92
CA GLN A 538 -35.31 -1.98 -2.89
C GLN A 538 -34.02 -2.56 -3.52
N VAL A 539 -33.61 -3.78 -3.11
CA VAL A 539 -32.43 -4.51 -3.61
C VAL A 539 -32.90 -5.69 -4.48
N GLU A 540 -32.20 -6.10 -5.52
CA GLU A 540 -32.65 -7.13 -6.47
C GLU A 540 -32.79 -8.53 -5.83
N ASP A 541 -33.82 -9.27 -6.27
CA ASP A 541 -34.22 -10.56 -5.71
C ASP A 541 -33.09 -11.60 -5.60
N ILE A 542 -32.12 -11.60 -6.52
CA ILE A 542 -30.99 -12.55 -6.49
C ILE A 542 -30.04 -12.32 -5.30
N TYR A 543 -30.00 -11.10 -4.78
CA TYR A 543 -29.22 -10.73 -3.60
C TYR A 543 -30.03 -10.88 -2.30
N ARG A 544 -31.37 -10.90 -2.41
CA ARG A 544 -32.27 -11.29 -1.33
C ARG A 544 -32.14 -12.81 -1.13
N LYS A 545 -31.91 -13.26 0.11
CA LYS A 545 -31.90 -14.68 0.55
C LYS A 545 -31.27 -15.70 -0.44
N MET A 546 -30.08 -16.24 -0.11
CA MET A 546 -29.74 -17.57 -0.65
C MET A 546 -30.73 -18.57 -0.05
N GLN A 547 -31.45 -19.33 -0.89
CA GLN A 547 -32.27 -20.43 -0.41
C GLN A 547 -31.38 -21.37 0.42
N GLU A 548 -31.92 -21.88 1.53
CA GLU A 548 -31.26 -22.98 2.24
C GLU A 548 -30.97 -24.07 1.21
N LYS A 549 -29.72 -24.53 1.18
CA LYS A 549 -29.32 -25.60 0.29
C LYS A 549 -30.14 -26.82 0.72
N GLU A 550 -31.17 -27.17 -0.06
CA GLU A 550 -31.86 -28.44 0.13
C GLU A 550 -30.79 -29.52 0.15
N ASN A 551 -30.77 -30.30 1.22
CA ASN A 551 -29.81 -31.37 1.37
C ASN A 551 -30.05 -32.32 0.18
N PRO A 552 -29.06 -32.60 -0.69
CA PRO A 552 -29.28 -33.42 -1.88
C PRO A 552 -29.57 -34.90 -1.56
N GLU A 553 -29.83 -35.23 -0.29
CA GLU A 553 -30.19 -36.55 0.21
C GLU A 553 -31.37 -36.45 1.19
N THR A 554 -32.58 -36.33 0.65
CA THR A 554 -33.83 -36.86 1.25
C THR A 554 -34.81 -37.24 0.16
#